data_AF-A0A7C1XT63-F1
#
_entry.id   AF-A0A7C1XT63-F1
#
_cell.length_a   1.000
_cell.length_b   1.000
_cell.length_c   1.000
_cell.angle_alpha   90.00
_cell.angle_beta   90.00
_cell.angle_gamma   90.00
#
_symmetry.space_group_name_H-M   'P 1'
#
loop_
_entity.id
_entity.type
_entity.pdbx_description
1 polymer ?
#
loop_
_entity_poly.entity_id
_entity_poly.type
_entity_poly.pdbx_seq_one_letter_code
_entity_poly.pdbx_strand_id
1 'polypeptide(L)'
;MNTAAWWLVLLQALLFLLGAPLLVAWVRRVKARLQNRRGASLWQPYRDFYKLFAKETLVAHTASPVFRAAPYIVFGSTLLACMVVPLLALGLPSAAVADVIVLVGFLALGRFFLTLAGMDIGTAFGGMGASREMLVSALAEPAMLMAVFTLAMTAHSTNLASIAEHQLSTGLILRPSYLFALMGLVLVAIAETGRIPVDNPTTHLELTMIHEAMLLEYSGRHLALMEWAAQLKLMLYGVLIVNVFLPWGIATEFTPLALAVGLLAVVGKLIFLGLLLGVAETGLAKMRLFRAPQFLNLALLLALLGLLSHVILEGGA
;
A
#
# COMPACT_ATOMS: atom_id res chain seq x y z
N MET A 1 -16.08 3.97 27.38
CA MET A 1 -15.25 3.52 26.24
C MET A 1 -15.39 2.01 26.14
N ASN A 2 -15.90 1.49 25.03
CA ASN A 2 -16.24 0.08 24.89
C ASN A 2 -14.96 -0.75 24.68
N THR A 3 -14.55 -1.54 25.68
CA THR A 3 -13.30 -2.36 25.61
C THR A 3 -13.29 -3.32 24.43
N ALA A 4 -14.47 -3.80 24.00
CA ALA A 4 -14.64 -4.61 22.80
C ALA A 4 -14.15 -3.91 21.51
N ALA A 5 -14.31 -2.59 21.41
CA ALA A 5 -13.92 -1.84 20.22
C ALA A 5 -12.39 -1.75 20.07
N TRP A 6 -11.66 -1.70 21.19
CA TRP A 6 -10.19 -1.76 21.18
C TRP A 6 -9.66 -3.14 20.79
N TRP A 7 -10.36 -4.21 21.17
CA TRP A 7 -10.03 -5.56 20.69
C TRP A 7 -10.21 -5.70 19.18
N LEU A 8 -11.21 -5.04 18.59
CA LEU A 8 -11.39 -5.02 17.14
C LEU A 8 -10.28 -4.24 16.42
N VAL A 9 -9.77 -3.16 17.01
CA VAL A 9 -8.60 -2.43 16.47
C VAL A 9 -7.37 -3.34 16.47
N LEU A 10 -7.13 -4.07 17.57
CA LEU A 10 -6.01 -5.03 17.65
C LEU A 10 -6.19 -6.19 16.66
N LEU A 11 -7.43 -6.67 16.47
CA LEU A 11 -7.74 -7.68 15.47
C LEU A 11 -7.47 -7.16 14.05
N GLN A 12 -7.87 -5.93 13.73
CA GLN A 12 -7.55 -5.29 12.46
C GLN A 12 -6.03 -5.19 12.25
N ALA A 13 -5.28 -4.81 13.29
CA ALA A 13 -3.82 -4.80 13.24
C ALA A 13 -3.23 -6.16 12.91
N LEU A 14 -3.70 -7.20 13.59
CA LEU A 14 -3.28 -8.57 13.34
C LEU A 14 -3.64 -9.03 11.93
N LEU A 15 -4.80 -8.65 11.41
CA LEU A 15 -5.22 -8.99 10.05
C LEU A 15 -4.37 -8.30 8.97
N PHE A 16 -3.94 -7.05 9.17
CA PHE A 16 -2.96 -6.44 8.27
C PHE A 16 -1.61 -7.16 8.33
N LEU A 17 -1.10 -7.39 9.55
CA LEU A 17 0.20 -8.05 9.77
C LEU A 17 0.26 -9.45 9.15
N LEU A 18 -0.78 -10.25 9.34
CA LEU A 18 -0.86 -11.60 8.81
C LEU A 18 -1.39 -11.63 7.37
N GLY A 19 -2.30 -10.76 6.97
CA GLY A 19 -2.88 -10.74 5.63
C GLY A 19 -1.90 -10.28 4.55
N ALA A 20 -1.01 -9.34 4.87
CA ALA A 20 -0.10 -8.75 3.89
C ALA A 20 0.84 -9.78 3.24
N PRO A 21 1.50 -10.67 4.01
CA PRO A 21 2.32 -11.73 3.45
C PRO A 21 1.51 -12.73 2.59
N LEU A 22 0.26 -13.01 2.96
CA LEU A 22 -0.62 -13.89 2.17
C LEU A 22 -0.99 -13.27 0.82
N LEU A 23 -1.29 -11.97 0.79
CA LEU A 23 -1.60 -11.27 -0.45
C LEU A 23 -0.41 -11.34 -1.42
N VAL A 24 0.81 -11.12 -0.92
CA VAL A 24 2.03 -11.23 -1.72
C VAL A 24 2.26 -12.67 -2.20
N ALA A 25 2.03 -13.66 -1.34
CA ALA A 25 2.12 -15.07 -1.71
C ALA A 25 1.11 -15.44 -2.80
N TRP A 26 -0.11 -14.92 -2.70
CA TRP A 26 -1.17 -15.10 -3.69
C TRP A 26 -0.75 -14.53 -5.05
N VAL A 27 -0.30 -13.27 -5.10
CA VAL A 27 0.19 -12.64 -6.35
C VAL A 27 1.33 -13.47 -6.96
N ARG A 28 2.32 -13.88 -6.15
CA ARG A 28 3.43 -14.74 -6.61
C ARG A 28 2.94 -16.08 -7.18
N ARG A 29 1.91 -16.67 -6.56
CA ARG A 29 1.31 -17.94 -7.01
C ARG A 29 0.55 -17.79 -8.32
N VAL A 30 -0.20 -16.70 -8.49
CA VAL A 30 -0.87 -16.34 -9.75
C VAL A 30 0.17 -16.22 -10.87
N LYS A 31 1.23 -15.41 -10.67
CA LYS A 31 2.31 -15.24 -11.65
C LYS A 31 2.95 -16.56 -12.05
N ALA A 32 3.25 -17.41 -11.07
CA ALA A 32 3.84 -18.72 -11.32
C ALA A 32 2.91 -19.60 -12.20
N ARG A 33 1.61 -19.63 -11.90
CA ARG A 33 0.62 -20.39 -12.68
C ARG A 33 0.49 -19.86 -14.11
N LEU A 34 0.43 -18.55 -14.30
CA LEU A 34 0.36 -17.92 -15.63
C LEU A 34 1.63 -18.17 -16.46
N GLN A 35 2.78 -18.35 -15.79
CA GLN A 35 4.05 -18.72 -16.42
C GLN A 35 4.26 -20.24 -16.54
N ASN A 36 3.20 -21.05 -16.39
CA ASN A 36 3.25 -22.52 -16.46
C ASN A 36 4.27 -23.18 -15.51
N ARG A 37 4.55 -22.55 -14.35
CA ARG A 37 5.43 -23.10 -13.31
C ARG A 37 4.69 -23.33 -11.99
N ARG A 38 5.18 -24.27 -11.20
CA ARG A 38 4.64 -24.51 -9.85
C ARG A 38 5.12 -23.39 -8.91
N GLY A 39 4.19 -22.55 -8.47
CA GLY A 39 4.47 -21.50 -7.48
C GLY A 39 4.76 -22.03 -6.08
N ALA A 40 5.41 -21.20 -5.27
CA ALA A 40 5.65 -21.47 -3.85
C ALA A 40 4.34 -21.65 -3.06
N SER A 41 4.46 -22.20 -1.85
CA SER A 41 3.35 -22.28 -0.90
C SER A 41 2.88 -20.89 -0.49
N LEU A 42 1.59 -20.75 -0.15
CA LEU A 42 1.05 -19.50 0.41
C LEU A 42 1.71 -19.13 1.74
N TRP A 43 2.19 -20.14 2.47
CA TRP A 43 2.88 -19.95 3.76
C TRP A 43 4.36 -19.59 3.61
N GLN A 44 4.89 -19.50 2.39
CA GLN A 44 6.31 -19.27 2.15
C GLN A 44 6.82 -17.94 2.75
N PRO A 45 6.14 -16.79 2.60
CA PRO A 45 6.63 -15.54 3.17
C PRO A 45 6.80 -15.57 4.70
N TYR A 46 5.93 -16.27 5.42
CA TYR A 46 6.07 -16.42 6.87
C TYR A 46 7.29 -17.26 7.26
N ARG A 47 7.58 -18.31 6.49
CA ARG A 47 8.81 -19.11 6.68
C ARG A 47 10.05 -18.28 6.39
N ASP A 48 9.97 -17.40 5.39
CA ASP A 48 11.06 -16.47 5.08
C ASP A 48 11.28 -15.46 6.21
N PHE A 49 10.22 -14.91 6.81
CA PHE A 49 10.36 -14.05 8.00
C PHE A 49 10.94 -14.81 9.19
N TYR A 50 10.43 -16.00 9.50
CA TYR A 50 10.97 -16.83 10.58
C TYR A 50 12.48 -17.08 10.39
N LYS A 51 12.88 -17.43 9.17
CA LYS A 51 14.28 -17.60 8.79
C LYS A 51 15.09 -16.30 8.96
N LEU A 52 14.57 -15.15 8.52
CA LEU A 52 15.28 -13.88 8.62
C LEU A 52 15.42 -13.39 10.07
N PHE A 53 14.41 -13.59 10.92
CA PHE A 53 14.49 -13.26 12.34
C PHE A 53 15.45 -14.18 13.11
N ALA A 54 15.64 -15.42 12.64
CA ALA A 54 16.62 -16.35 13.20
C ALA A 54 18.06 -16.08 12.74
N LYS A 55 18.27 -15.25 11.71
CA LYS A 55 19.60 -14.90 11.21
C LYS A 55 20.23 -13.76 12.02
N GLU A 56 21.54 -13.83 12.18
CA GLU A 56 22.33 -12.73 12.71
C GLU A 56 22.27 -11.50 11.79
N THR A 57 22.19 -10.32 12.40
CA THR A 57 22.22 -9.05 11.68
C THR A 57 23.65 -8.56 11.54
N LEU A 58 24.13 -8.54 10.30
CA LEU A 58 25.36 -7.88 9.91
C LEU A 58 25.04 -6.44 9.52
N VAL A 59 25.79 -5.50 10.09
CA VAL A 59 25.69 -4.07 9.83
C VAL A 59 27.09 -3.55 9.55
N ALA A 60 27.25 -2.73 8.52
CA ALA A 60 28.54 -2.14 8.15
C ALA A 60 29.10 -1.31 9.31
N HIS A 61 30.44 -1.30 9.46
CA HIS A 61 31.11 -0.50 10.50
C HIS A 61 30.90 1.01 10.32
N THR A 62 30.65 1.45 9.09
CA THR A 62 30.38 2.85 8.73
C THR A 62 28.92 3.25 8.92
N ALA A 63 28.02 2.30 9.22
CA ALA A 63 26.59 2.59 9.34
C ALA A 63 26.31 3.45 10.58
N SER A 64 25.57 4.53 10.38
CA SER A 64 25.17 5.43 11.46
C SER A 64 24.01 4.82 12.27
N PRO A 65 23.65 5.45 13.42
CA PRO A 65 22.46 5.05 14.16
C PRO A 65 21.17 5.10 13.33
N VAL A 66 21.12 5.94 12.28
CA VAL A 66 19.95 6.07 11.38
C VAL A 66 19.68 4.75 10.68
N PHE A 67 20.70 4.09 10.13
CA PHE A 67 20.54 2.79 9.45
C PHE A 67 19.97 1.71 10.37
N ARG A 68 20.34 1.73 11.66
CA ARG A 68 19.84 0.77 12.66
C ARG A 68 18.40 1.05 13.10
N ALA A 69 18.02 2.33 13.18
CA ALA A 69 16.69 2.75 13.60
C ALA A 69 15.65 2.66 12.47
N ALA A 70 16.06 2.91 11.22
CA ALA A 70 15.16 3.03 10.08
C ALA A 70 14.22 1.82 9.88
N PRO A 71 14.65 0.54 9.96
CA PRO A 71 13.73 -0.59 9.80
C PRO A 71 12.55 -0.59 10.77
N TYR A 72 12.77 -0.14 12.01
CA TYR A 72 11.72 -0.05 13.02
C TYR A 72 10.77 1.11 12.74
N ILE A 73 11.31 2.25 12.28
CA ILE A 73 10.51 3.43 11.95
C ILE A 73 9.69 3.19 10.69
N VAL A 74 10.28 2.62 9.64
CA VAL A 74 9.60 2.26 8.38
C VAL A 74 8.49 1.25 8.64
N PHE A 75 8.77 0.19 9.39
CA PHE A 75 7.76 -0.80 9.75
C PHE A 75 6.65 -0.20 10.61
N GLY A 76 7.01 0.53 11.67
CA GLY A 76 6.06 1.15 12.60
C GLY A 76 5.16 2.17 11.91
N SER A 77 5.73 3.07 11.11
CA SER A 77 4.95 4.06 10.35
C SER A 77 4.02 3.42 9.32
N THR A 78 4.48 2.40 8.59
CA THR A 78 3.62 1.68 7.63
C THR A 78 2.50 0.91 8.34
N LEU A 79 2.76 0.33 9.51
CA LEU A 79 1.74 -0.33 10.32
C LEU A 79 0.70 0.67 10.85
N LEU A 80 1.14 1.84 11.34
CA LEU A 80 0.24 2.93 11.76
C LEU A 80 -0.59 3.45 10.58
N ALA A 81 0.00 3.57 9.40
CA ALA A 81 -0.71 3.90 8.17
C ALA A 81 -1.80 2.87 7.84
N CYS A 82 -1.54 1.58 8.05
CA CYS A 82 -2.55 0.53 7.88
C CYS A 82 -3.70 0.66 8.90
N MET A 83 -3.42 1.14 10.13
CA MET A 83 -4.45 1.29 11.17
C MET A 83 -5.44 2.42 10.88
N VAL A 84 -5.02 3.40 10.08
CA VAL A 84 -5.86 4.51 9.61
C VAL A 84 -6.90 4.03 8.59
N VAL A 85 -6.58 3.04 7.75
CA VAL A 85 -7.50 2.57 6.71
C VAL A 85 -8.49 1.54 7.30
N PRO A 86 -9.81 1.71 7.11
CA PRO A 86 -10.79 0.76 7.61
C PRO A 86 -10.70 -0.58 6.86
N LEU A 87 -10.41 -1.67 7.57
CA LEU A 87 -10.31 -3.00 6.97
C LEU A 87 -11.56 -3.85 7.23
N LEU A 88 -11.94 -4.04 8.50
CA LEU A 88 -13.03 -4.95 8.88
C LEU A 88 -14.38 -4.25 9.02
N ALA A 89 -14.38 -3.14 9.75
CA ALA A 89 -15.59 -2.48 10.21
C ALA A 89 -15.41 -0.96 10.22
N LEU A 90 -16.52 -0.26 10.06
CA LEU A 90 -16.60 1.19 10.25
C LEU A 90 -16.84 1.52 11.74
N GLY A 91 -16.53 2.75 12.14
CA GLY A 91 -16.79 3.22 13.51
C GLY A 91 -15.86 2.67 14.60
N LEU A 92 -14.70 2.10 14.23
CA LEU A 92 -13.66 1.72 15.19
C LEU A 92 -13.06 2.95 15.88
N PRO A 93 -12.54 2.86 17.11
CA PRO A 93 -11.86 3.97 17.79
C PRO A 93 -10.71 4.59 16.99
N SER A 94 -10.05 3.80 16.13
CA SER A 94 -9.01 4.27 15.21
C SER A 94 -9.54 5.28 14.19
N ALA A 95 -10.85 5.27 13.90
CA ALA A 95 -11.47 6.23 12.99
C ALA A 95 -11.29 7.68 13.45
N ALA A 96 -11.16 7.94 14.76
CA ALA A 96 -10.93 9.30 15.26
C ALA A 96 -9.64 9.94 14.74
N VAL A 97 -8.65 9.12 14.34
CA VAL A 97 -7.35 9.56 13.82
C VAL A 97 -7.20 9.22 12.32
N ALA A 98 -8.26 8.68 11.70
CA ALA A 98 -8.22 8.12 10.35
C ALA A 98 -8.39 9.19 9.25
N ASP A 99 -7.50 10.17 9.21
CA ASP A 99 -7.46 11.20 8.18
C ASP A 99 -6.52 10.82 7.02
N VAL A 100 -6.90 11.17 5.80
CA VAL A 100 -6.06 11.11 4.59
C VAL A 100 -4.70 11.79 4.79
N ILE A 101 -4.67 12.96 5.44
CA ILE A 101 -3.43 13.71 5.67
C ILE A 101 -2.51 12.93 6.62
N VAL A 102 -3.08 12.30 7.65
CA VAL A 102 -2.34 11.45 8.60
C VAL A 102 -1.80 10.20 7.89
N LEU A 103 -2.60 9.59 7.01
CA LEU A 103 -2.16 8.47 6.18
C LEU A 103 -0.93 8.84 5.34
N VAL A 104 -0.99 9.97 4.61
CA VAL A 104 0.14 10.45 3.80
C VAL A 104 1.34 10.77 4.69
N GLY A 105 1.13 11.41 5.84
CA GLY A 105 2.18 11.73 6.80
C GLY A 105 2.94 10.50 7.29
N PHE A 106 2.25 9.40 7.60
CA PHE A 106 2.91 8.15 7.99
C PHE A 106 3.69 7.51 6.83
N LEU A 107 3.14 7.50 5.61
CA LEU A 107 3.86 7.00 4.44
C LEU A 107 5.11 7.84 4.13
N ALA A 108 4.99 9.17 4.21
CA ALA A 108 6.10 10.11 4.03
C ALA A 108 7.19 9.92 5.10
N LEU A 109 6.81 9.71 6.36
CA LEU A 109 7.74 9.42 7.46
C LEU A 109 8.52 8.12 7.18
N GLY A 110 7.83 7.05 6.79
CA GLY A 110 8.47 5.80 6.42
C GLY A 110 9.44 5.99 5.26
N ARG A 111 9.01 6.68 4.20
CA ARG A 111 9.86 6.96 3.04
C ARG A 111 11.09 7.78 3.39
N PHE A 112 10.94 8.82 4.20
CA PHE A 112 12.06 9.66 4.64
C PHE A 112 13.17 8.83 5.27
N PHE A 113 12.83 7.95 6.22
CA PHE A 113 13.81 7.07 6.87
C PHE A 113 14.34 5.97 5.95
N LEU A 114 13.53 5.45 5.03
CA LEU A 114 13.97 4.48 4.02
C LEU A 114 15.02 5.09 3.08
N THR A 115 14.76 6.29 2.56
CA THR A 115 15.66 7.02 1.66
C THR A 115 16.95 7.42 2.38
N LEU A 116 16.85 7.93 3.63
CA LEU A 116 18.03 8.24 4.44
C LEU A 116 18.89 7.00 4.70
N ALA A 117 18.28 5.88 5.09
CA ALA A 117 19.01 4.64 5.30
C ALA A 117 19.70 4.12 4.05
N GLY A 118 19.06 4.25 2.88
CA GLY A 118 19.67 3.90 1.59
C GLY A 118 20.92 4.73 1.27
N MET A 119 21.00 5.98 1.74
CA MET A 119 22.16 6.85 1.55
C MET A 119 23.24 6.66 2.62
N ASP A 120 22.87 6.21 3.82
CA ASP A 120 23.72 6.21 5.02
C ASP A 120 25.00 5.38 4.89
N ILE A 121 24.92 4.21 4.24
CA ILE A 121 26.09 3.32 4.06
C ILE A 121 27.04 3.85 2.98
N GLY A 122 26.57 4.75 2.11
CA GLY A 122 27.40 5.37 1.08
C GLY A 122 27.75 4.45 -0.09
N THR A 123 26.97 3.40 -0.35
CA THR A 123 27.15 2.57 -1.54
C THR A 123 26.53 3.23 -2.78
N ALA A 124 27.11 2.96 -3.96
CA ALA A 124 26.66 3.56 -5.22
C ALA A 124 25.18 3.26 -5.51
N PHE A 125 24.71 2.04 -5.22
CA PHE A 125 23.34 1.62 -5.48
C PHE A 125 22.34 2.26 -4.52
N GLY A 126 22.66 2.36 -3.23
CA GLY A 126 21.76 2.92 -2.23
C GLY A 126 21.39 4.38 -2.53
N GLY A 127 22.39 5.22 -2.84
CA GLY A 127 22.16 6.61 -3.23
C GLY A 127 21.38 6.77 -4.54
N MET A 128 21.67 5.93 -5.55
CA MET A 128 20.89 5.92 -6.80
C MET A 128 19.44 5.48 -6.59
N GLY A 129 19.20 4.46 -5.76
CA GLY A 129 17.87 3.98 -5.40
C GLY A 129 17.08 5.07 -4.67
N ALA A 130 17.68 5.68 -3.66
CA ALA A 130 17.11 6.80 -2.90
C ALA A 130 16.69 7.98 -3.79
N SER A 131 17.56 8.42 -4.72
CA SER A 131 17.23 9.51 -5.65
C SER A 131 16.02 9.17 -6.54
N ARG A 132 15.93 7.93 -7.01
CA ARG A 132 14.83 7.46 -7.87
C ARG A 132 13.52 7.30 -7.11
N GLU A 133 13.59 6.77 -5.90
CA GLU A 133 12.43 6.64 -5.02
C GLU A 133 11.83 8.02 -4.73
N MET A 134 12.66 9.02 -4.44
CA MET A 134 12.21 10.39 -4.24
C MET A 134 11.56 11.00 -5.49
N LEU A 135 12.10 10.72 -6.68
CA LEU A 135 11.51 11.17 -7.95
C LEU A 135 10.12 10.55 -8.19
N VAL A 136 9.97 9.24 -7.97
CA VAL A 136 8.68 8.55 -8.12
C VAL A 136 7.67 9.11 -7.11
N SER A 137 8.10 9.24 -5.87
CA SER A 137 7.23 9.62 -4.76
C SER A 137 6.76 11.07 -4.84
N ALA A 138 7.63 11.99 -5.28
CA ALA A 138 7.27 13.40 -5.46
C ALA A 138 6.15 13.61 -6.49
N LEU A 139 5.99 12.68 -7.44
CA LEU A 139 4.89 12.72 -8.42
C LEU A 139 3.69 11.87 -7.99
N ALA A 140 3.93 10.77 -7.27
CA ALA A 140 2.89 9.85 -6.81
C ALA A 140 2.04 10.43 -5.66
N GLU A 141 2.66 11.14 -4.70
CA GLU A 141 1.95 11.67 -3.53
C GLU A 141 0.86 12.68 -3.88
N PRO A 142 1.11 13.71 -4.73
CA PRO A 142 0.04 14.63 -5.12
C PRO A 142 -1.10 13.92 -5.85
N ALA A 143 -0.78 12.94 -6.71
CA ALA A 143 -1.77 12.17 -7.44
C ALA A 143 -2.66 11.34 -6.49
N MET A 144 -2.06 10.72 -5.46
CA MET A 144 -2.81 10.02 -4.40
C MET A 144 -3.74 10.98 -3.66
N LEU A 145 -3.24 12.15 -3.24
CA LEU A 145 -4.03 13.15 -2.53
C LEU A 145 -5.22 13.62 -3.37
N MET A 146 -5.03 13.92 -4.66
CA MET A 146 -6.12 14.32 -5.56
C MET A 146 -7.19 13.23 -5.69
N ALA A 147 -6.78 11.96 -5.83
CA ALA A 147 -7.70 10.84 -5.96
C ALA A 147 -8.56 10.67 -4.69
N VAL A 148 -7.95 10.75 -3.51
CA VAL A 148 -8.68 10.60 -2.24
C VAL A 148 -9.48 11.86 -1.90
N PHE A 149 -9.00 13.06 -2.23
CA PHE A 149 -9.76 14.30 -2.04
C PHE A 149 -11.02 14.36 -2.89
N THR A 150 -11.01 13.76 -4.08
CA THR A 150 -12.25 13.61 -4.88
C THR A 150 -13.36 12.92 -4.07
N LEU A 151 -13.01 11.87 -3.31
CA LEU A 151 -13.94 11.16 -2.44
C LEU A 151 -14.25 11.93 -1.14
N ALA A 152 -13.27 12.66 -0.62
CA ALA A 152 -13.44 13.48 0.58
C ALA A 152 -14.43 14.62 0.35
N MET A 153 -14.43 15.22 -0.85
CA MET A 153 -15.37 16.29 -1.22
C MET A 153 -16.81 15.78 -1.26
N THR A 154 -17.06 14.61 -1.85
CA THR A 154 -18.39 13.98 -1.84
C THR A 154 -18.90 13.67 -0.43
N ALA A 155 -18.01 13.20 0.46
CA ALA A 155 -18.39 12.83 1.82
C ALA A 155 -18.35 14.01 2.81
N HIS A 156 -17.93 15.21 2.36
CA HIS A 156 -17.65 16.39 3.19
C HIS A 156 -16.75 16.08 4.40
N SER A 157 -15.82 15.15 4.26
CA SER A 157 -14.94 14.70 5.34
C SER A 157 -13.62 14.16 4.79
N THR A 158 -12.51 14.46 5.47
CA THR A 158 -11.20 13.85 5.21
C THR A 158 -11.02 12.53 5.95
N ASN A 159 -12.04 12.08 6.70
CA ASN A 159 -11.97 10.83 7.42
C ASN A 159 -12.29 9.64 6.50
N LEU A 160 -11.37 8.68 6.40
CA LEU A 160 -11.52 7.51 5.52
C LEU A 160 -12.72 6.63 5.90
N ALA A 161 -13.03 6.52 7.20
CA ALA A 161 -14.19 5.76 7.65
C ALA A 161 -15.50 6.47 7.27
N SER A 162 -15.57 7.79 7.43
CA SER A 162 -16.73 8.58 7.01
C SER A 162 -16.93 8.55 5.49
N ILE A 163 -15.85 8.58 4.71
CA ILE A 163 -15.91 8.44 3.25
C ILE A 163 -16.51 7.08 2.86
N ALA A 164 -16.02 5.99 3.46
CA ALA A 164 -16.53 4.65 3.20
C ALA A 164 -18.00 4.49 3.64
N GLU A 165 -18.41 5.11 4.75
CA GLU A 165 -19.79 5.13 5.23
C GLU A 165 -20.72 5.88 4.27
N HIS A 166 -20.32 7.07 3.80
CA HIS A 166 -21.06 7.84 2.81
C HIS A 166 -21.24 7.05 1.51
N GLN A 167 -20.20 6.33 1.09
CA GLN A 167 -20.25 5.55 -0.13
C GLN A 167 -21.10 4.27 -0.01
N LEU A 168 -21.23 3.70 1.19
CA LEU A 168 -22.17 2.61 1.45
C LEU A 168 -23.62 3.08 1.39
N SER A 169 -23.93 4.25 1.95
CA SER A 169 -25.30 4.74 2.06
C SER A 169 -25.87 5.26 0.73
N THR A 170 -25.02 5.84 -0.11
CA THR A 170 -25.40 6.33 -1.46
C THR A 170 -25.47 5.21 -2.52
N GLY A 171 -24.91 4.04 -2.24
CA GLY A 171 -24.89 2.90 -3.15
C GLY A 171 -23.87 3.02 -4.29
N LEU A 172 -23.79 1.99 -5.14
CA LEU A 172 -22.88 1.91 -6.29
C LEU A 172 -23.40 2.77 -7.46
N ILE A 173 -23.31 4.10 -7.31
CA ILE A 173 -23.53 5.03 -8.42
C ILE A 173 -22.21 5.18 -9.18
N LEU A 174 -22.23 4.86 -10.48
CA LEU A 174 -21.10 5.07 -11.37
C LEU A 174 -20.91 6.57 -11.61
N ARG A 175 -20.09 7.20 -10.76
CA ARG A 175 -19.68 8.59 -10.91
C ARG A 175 -18.40 8.67 -11.76
N PRO A 176 -18.37 9.47 -12.84
CA PRO A 176 -17.15 9.65 -13.64
C PRO A 176 -15.95 10.13 -12.80
N SER A 177 -16.21 10.99 -11.82
CA SER A 177 -15.22 11.49 -10.86
C SER A 177 -14.48 10.36 -10.14
N TYR A 178 -15.24 9.37 -9.66
CA TYR A 178 -14.71 8.22 -8.93
C TYR A 178 -13.96 7.26 -9.83
N LEU A 179 -14.41 7.07 -11.07
CA LEU A 179 -13.71 6.22 -12.02
C LEU A 179 -12.32 6.77 -12.34
N PHE A 180 -12.21 8.06 -12.62
CA PHE A 180 -10.92 8.68 -12.90
C PHE A 180 -10.00 8.71 -11.66
N ALA A 181 -10.56 9.01 -10.48
CA ALA A 181 -9.82 8.94 -9.22
C ALA A 181 -9.32 7.51 -8.93
N LEU A 182 -10.15 6.49 -9.17
CA LEU A 182 -9.78 5.08 -9.01
C LEU A 182 -8.65 4.69 -9.96
N MET A 183 -8.77 5.05 -11.24
CA MET A 183 -7.72 4.78 -12.23
C MET A 183 -6.40 5.45 -11.84
N GLY A 184 -6.44 6.73 -11.44
CA GLY A 184 -5.25 7.44 -10.94
C GLY A 184 -4.64 6.75 -9.73
N LEU A 185 -5.46 6.39 -8.74
CA LEU A 185 -4.98 5.70 -7.54
C LEU A 185 -4.39 4.32 -7.83
N VAL A 186 -4.96 3.56 -8.77
CA VAL A 186 -4.39 2.26 -9.19
C VAL A 186 -2.99 2.43 -9.77
N LEU A 187 -2.78 3.44 -10.63
CA LEU A 187 -1.45 3.73 -11.18
C LEU A 187 -0.47 4.15 -10.07
N VAL A 188 -0.90 5.01 -9.15
CA VAL A 188 -0.09 5.38 -7.98
C VAL A 188 0.25 4.18 -7.11
N ALA A 189 -0.73 3.32 -6.82
CA ALA A 189 -0.53 2.11 -6.03
C ALA A 189 0.53 1.20 -6.66
N ILE A 190 0.51 1.03 -7.98
CA ILE A 190 1.53 0.24 -8.70
C ILE A 190 2.93 0.86 -8.54
N ALA A 191 3.04 2.19 -8.65
CA ALA A 191 4.31 2.89 -8.52
C ALA A 191 4.88 2.83 -7.09
N GLU A 192 4.07 3.16 -6.09
CA GLU A 192 4.46 3.23 -4.66
C GLU A 192 4.74 1.87 -4.03
N THR A 193 4.18 0.81 -4.59
CA THR A 193 4.43 -0.58 -4.15
C THR A 193 5.54 -1.26 -4.96
N GLY A 194 6.22 -0.52 -5.83
CA GLY A 194 7.36 -0.99 -6.61
C GLY A 194 7.01 -2.11 -7.59
N ARG A 195 5.79 -2.11 -8.16
CA ARG A 195 5.32 -3.19 -9.05
C ARG A 195 5.45 -2.85 -10.52
N ILE A 196 5.40 -3.90 -11.34
CA ILE A 196 5.49 -3.78 -12.80
C ILE A 196 4.23 -3.03 -13.28
N PRO A 197 4.36 -2.00 -14.12
CA PRO A 197 5.52 -1.71 -14.98
C PRO A 197 6.56 -0.72 -14.43
N VAL A 198 6.40 -0.18 -13.22
CA VAL A 198 7.30 0.88 -12.69
C VAL A 198 8.60 0.30 -12.14
N ASP A 199 8.52 -0.67 -11.25
CA ASP A 199 9.68 -1.40 -10.72
C ASP A 199 9.38 -2.91 -10.64
N ASN A 200 10.37 -3.73 -10.33
CA ASN A 200 10.20 -5.15 -10.14
C ASN A 200 10.89 -5.60 -8.85
N PRO A 201 10.15 -6.06 -7.83
CA PRO A 201 10.74 -6.50 -6.55
C PRO A 201 11.44 -7.86 -6.66
N THR A 202 11.34 -8.53 -7.81
CA THR A 202 12.01 -9.83 -8.04
C THR A 202 13.27 -9.71 -8.87
N THR A 203 13.59 -8.49 -9.34
CA THR A 203 14.82 -8.22 -10.06
C THR A 203 15.97 -8.14 -9.04
N HIS A 204 17.03 -8.89 -9.28
CA HIS A 204 18.27 -8.78 -8.52
C HIS A 204 19.36 -8.15 -9.39
N LEU A 205 20.06 -7.15 -8.83
CA LEU A 205 21.27 -6.52 -9.39
C LEU A 205 21.09 -5.85 -10.76
N GLU A 206 19.90 -5.34 -11.08
CA GLU A 206 19.75 -4.42 -12.22
C GLU A 206 20.19 -3.01 -11.81
N LEU A 207 20.96 -2.34 -12.67
CA LEU A 207 21.30 -0.92 -12.49
C LEU A 207 20.06 -0.01 -12.40
N THR A 208 18.88 -0.50 -12.76
CA THR A 208 17.58 0.19 -12.77
C THR A 208 16.69 -0.15 -11.56
N MET A 209 17.21 -0.83 -10.54
CA MET A 209 16.46 -1.06 -9.29
C MET A 209 16.16 0.27 -8.59
N ILE A 210 14.97 0.36 -7.97
CA ILE A 210 14.58 1.49 -7.12
C ILE A 210 14.49 1.00 -5.68
N HIS A 211 13.51 0.14 -5.39
CA HIS A 211 13.22 -0.31 -4.02
C HIS A 211 14.31 -1.22 -3.48
N GLU A 212 14.66 -2.27 -4.23
CA GLU A 212 15.66 -3.27 -3.82
C GLU A 212 17.05 -2.65 -3.59
N ALA A 213 17.39 -1.61 -4.35
CA ALA A 213 18.68 -0.92 -4.22
C ALA A 213 18.89 -0.29 -2.84
N MET A 214 17.81 0.16 -2.18
CA MET A 214 17.88 0.73 -0.82
C MET A 214 17.98 -0.35 0.28
N LEU A 215 17.68 -1.61 -0.04
CA LEU A 215 17.62 -2.71 0.92
C LEU A 215 18.85 -3.63 0.88
N LEU A 216 19.74 -3.49 -0.11
CA LEU A 216 20.86 -4.40 -0.36
C LEU A 216 21.76 -4.66 0.85
N GLU A 217 21.98 -3.64 1.67
CA GLU A 217 22.89 -3.70 2.82
C GLU A 217 22.21 -4.23 4.10
N TYR A 218 20.90 -4.42 4.08
CA TYR A 218 20.16 -4.95 5.21
C TYR A 218 20.23 -6.47 5.27
N SER A 219 20.35 -6.99 6.50
CA SER A 219 20.41 -8.43 6.76
C SER A 219 19.58 -8.81 7.99
N GLY A 220 19.33 -10.11 8.17
CA GLY A 220 18.63 -10.68 9.32
C GLY A 220 17.28 -10.02 9.62
N ARG A 221 17.03 -9.69 10.90
CA ARG A 221 15.79 -9.04 11.35
C ARG A 221 15.53 -7.67 10.69
N HIS A 222 16.55 -6.92 10.30
CA HIS A 222 16.35 -5.60 9.70
C HIS A 222 15.74 -5.73 8.30
N LEU A 223 16.25 -6.68 7.51
CA LEU A 223 15.66 -7.03 6.22
C LEU A 223 14.23 -7.57 6.38
N ALA A 224 13.98 -8.39 7.40
CA ALA A 224 12.64 -8.90 7.69
C ALA A 224 11.61 -7.77 7.88
N LEU A 225 11.96 -6.75 8.68
CA LEU A 225 11.08 -5.61 8.93
C LEU A 225 10.83 -4.76 7.68
N MET A 226 11.86 -4.52 6.87
CA MET A 226 11.73 -3.76 5.63
C MET A 226 10.85 -4.48 4.60
N GLU A 227 11.09 -5.78 4.41
CA GLU A 227 10.27 -6.64 3.54
C GLU A 227 8.82 -6.70 4.02
N TRP A 228 8.60 -6.79 5.32
CA TRP A 228 7.25 -6.81 5.88
C TRP A 228 6.55 -5.46 5.70
N ALA A 229 7.27 -4.34 5.87
CA ALA A 229 6.74 -3.02 5.59
C ALA A 229 6.33 -2.85 4.12
N ALA A 230 7.12 -3.36 3.17
CA ALA A 230 6.76 -3.35 1.74
C ALA A 230 5.51 -4.18 1.44
N GLN A 231 5.37 -5.35 2.08
CA GLN A 231 4.16 -6.19 1.96
C GLN A 231 2.93 -5.52 2.58
N LEU A 232 3.10 -4.86 3.74
CA LEU A 232 2.05 -4.05 4.38
C LEU A 232 1.63 -2.87 3.50
N LYS A 233 2.58 -2.18 2.86
CA LYS A 233 2.29 -1.08 1.93
C LYS A 233 1.42 -1.55 0.75
N LEU A 234 1.72 -2.73 0.18
CA LEU A 234 0.87 -3.32 -0.86
C LEU A 234 -0.54 -3.63 -0.36
N MET A 235 -0.66 -4.21 0.85
CA MET A 235 -1.96 -4.47 1.44
C MET A 235 -2.73 -3.18 1.75
N LEU A 236 -2.06 -2.13 2.22
CA LEU A 236 -2.64 -0.82 2.49
C LEU A 236 -3.27 -0.24 1.23
N TYR A 237 -2.54 -0.15 0.12
CA TYR A 237 -3.10 0.35 -1.14
C TYR A 237 -4.22 -0.55 -1.67
N GLY A 238 -4.09 -1.87 -1.53
CA GLY A 238 -5.14 -2.83 -1.88
C GLY A 238 -6.43 -2.59 -1.10
N VAL A 239 -6.33 -2.38 0.21
CA VAL A 239 -7.48 -2.08 1.08
C VAL A 239 -8.03 -0.69 0.81
N LEU A 240 -7.19 0.31 0.54
CA LEU A 240 -7.64 1.66 0.17
C LEU A 240 -8.52 1.61 -1.09
N ILE A 241 -8.07 0.90 -2.13
CA ILE A 241 -8.85 0.69 -3.36
C ILE A 241 -10.15 -0.07 -3.06
N VAL A 242 -10.06 -1.17 -2.33
CA VAL A 242 -11.18 -2.11 -2.14
C VAL A 242 -12.24 -1.61 -1.15
N ASN A 243 -11.85 -0.88 -0.10
CA ASN A 243 -12.77 -0.48 0.96
C ASN A 243 -13.15 1.00 0.91
N VAL A 244 -12.38 1.87 0.26
CA VAL A 244 -12.79 3.28 0.12
C VAL A 244 -13.58 3.50 -1.17
N PHE A 245 -13.17 2.90 -2.30
CA PHE A 245 -13.91 3.03 -3.56
C PHE A 245 -15.03 2.00 -3.71
N LEU A 246 -14.88 0.81 -3.12
CA LEU A 246 -15.82 -0.31 -3.25
C LEU A 246 -16.21 -0.88 -1.89
N PRO A 247 -16.73 -0.07 -0.94
CA PRO A 247 -16.93 -0.44 0.45
C PRO A 247 -17.94 -1.59 0.68
N TRP A 248 -18.58 -2.13 -0.37
CA TRP A 248 -19.46 -3.29 -0.32
C TRP A 248 -18.97 -4.30 0.71
N GLY A 249 -19.87 -4.59 1.66
CA GLY A 249 -19.76 -5.72 2.57
C GLY A 249 -18.94 -5.43 3.81
N ILE A 250 -18.29 -4.26 3.92
CA ILE A 250 -17.64 -3.88 5.18
C ILE A 250 -18.67 -3.85 6.31
N ALA A 251 -18.27 -4.30 7.50
CA ALA A 251 -19.21 -4.40 8.61
C ALA A 251 -19.57 -3.01 9.15
N THR A 252 -20.85 -2.68 9.15
CA THR A 252 -21.39 -1.48 9.81
C THR A 252 -21.79 -1.75 11.26
N GLU A 253 -22.10 -3.00 11.57
CA GLU A 253 -22.46 -3.48 12.90
C GLU A 253 -21.40 -4.42 13.46
N PHE A 254 -21.21 -4.39 14.79
CA PHE A 254 -20.26 -5.26 15.49
C PHE A 254 -20.84 -6.66 15.81
N THR A 255 -21.77 -7.15 14.99
CA THR A 255 -22.30 -8.51 15.14
C THR A 255 -21.33 -9.54 14.55
N PRO A 256 -21.19 -10.75 15.13
CA PRO A 256 -20.27 -11.76 14.60
C PRO A 256 -20.55 -12.13 13.13
N LEU A 257 -21.82 -12.15 12.73
CA LEU A 257 -22.23 -12.43 11.36
C LEU A 257 -21.77 -11.32 10.41
N ALA A 258 -22.01 -10.04 10.75
CA ALA A 258 -21.60 -8.91 9.93
C ALA A 258 -20.07 -8.86 9.75
N LEU A 259 -19.32 -9.09 10.84
CA LEU A 259 -17.86 -9.17 10.80
C LEU A 259 -17.35 -10.32 9.92
N ALA A 260 -17.98 -11.49 9.98
CA ALA A 260 -17.60 -12.64 9.15
C ALA A 260 -17.88 -12.38 7.66
N VAL A 261 -19.05 -11.83 7.33
CA VAL A 261 -19.40 -11.46 5.95
C VAL A 261 -18.45 -10.38 5.43
N GLY A 262 -18.12 -9.38 6.24
CA GLY A 262 -17.19 -8.33 5.84
C GLY A 262 -15.78 -8.81 5.64
N LEU A 263 -15.27 -9.68 6.51
CA LEU A 263 -13.98 -10.33 6.30
C LEU A 263 -13.97 -11.11 4.98
N LEU A 264 -15.00 -11.91 4.69
CA LEU A 264 -15.09 -12.68 3.44
C LEU A 264 -15.16 -11.77 2.20
N ALA A 265 -15.93 -10.70 2.25
CA ALA A 265 -16.03 -9.74 1.16
C ALA A 265 -14.69 -9.04 0.89
N VAL A 266 -14.00 -8.58 1.94
CA VAL A 266 -12.68 -7.94 1.83
C VAL A 266 -11.64 -8.91 1.29
N VAL A 267 -11.58 -10.13 1.82
CA VAL A 267 -10.66 -11.18 1.33
C VAL A 267 -10.94 -11.52 -0.13
N GLY A 268 -12.20 -11.68 -0.53
CA GLY A 268 -12.58 -11.94 -1.91
C GLY A 268 -12.14 -10.83 -2.86
N LYS A 269 -12.39 -9.57 -2.49
CA LYS A 269 -11.98 -8.39 -3.26
C LYS A 269 -10.45 -8.28 -3.36
N LEU A 270 -9.70 -8.54 -2.27
CA LEU A 270 -8.24 -8.55 -2.27
C LEU A 270 -7.65 -9.70 -3.11
N ILE A 271 -8.26 -10.88 -3.09
CA ILE A 271 -7.87 -12.01 -3.96
C ILE A 271 -8.07 -11.63 -5.43
N PHE A 272 -9.20 -11.00 -5.77
CA PHE A 272 -9.47 -10.53 -7.13
C PHE A 272 -8.49 -9.44 -7.57
N LEU A 273 -8.21 -8.45 -6.72
CA LEU A 273 -7.22 -7.41 -7.00
C LEU A 273 -5.82 -8.01 -7.16
N GLY A 274 -5.45 -8.98 -6.33
CA GLY A 274 -4.18 -9.72 -6.46
C GLY A 274 -4.09 -10.57 -7.73
N LEU A 275 -5.22 -11.10 -8.21
CA LEU A 275 -5.29 -11.79 -9.51
C LEU A 275 -5.04 -10.80 -10.65
N LEU A 276 -5.72 -9.65 -10.65
CA LEU A 276 -5.52 -8.60 -11.66
C LEU A 276 -4.08 -8.10 -11.67
N LEU A 277 -3.51 -7.83 -10.49
CA LEU A 277 -2.10 -7.44 -10.37
C LEU A 277 -1.18 -8.55 -10.90
N GLY A 278 -1.43 -9.81 -10.55
CA GLY A 278 -0.65 -10.94 -11.05
C GLY A 278 -0.70 -11.07 -12.57
N VAL A 279 -1.87 -10.89 -13.19
CA VAL A 279 -2.05 -10.87 -14.65
C VAL A 279 -1.29 -9.70 -15.27
N ALA A 280 -1.46 -8.49 -14.73
CA ALA A 280 -0.78 -7.29 -15.21
C ALA A 280 0.75 -7.43 -15.14
N GLU A 281 1.29 -7.90 -14.00
CA GLU A 281 2.73 -8.13 -13.83
C GLU A 281 3.29 -9.23 -14.75
N THR A 282 2.46 -10.17 -15.23
CA THR A 282 2.89 -11.17 -16.23
C THR A 282 2.74 -10.72 -17.68
N GLY A 283 1.77 -9.84 -17.96
CA GLY A 283 1.50 -9.35 -19.32
C GLY A 283 2.31 -8.12 -19.71
N LEU A 284 2.77 -7.34 -18.73
CA LEU A 284 3.52 -6.11 -18.95
C LEU A 284 5.02 -6.30 -18.71
N ALA A 285 5.83 -5.54 -19.43
CA ALA A 285 7.27 -5.44 -19.20
C ALA A 285 7.59 -4.25 -18.28
N LYS A 286 8.72 -4.35 -17.55
CA LYS A 286 9.27 -3.22 -16.79
C LYS A 286 9.60 -2.07 -17.73
N MET A 287 9.10 -0.87 -17.42
CA MET A 287 9.41 0.34 -18.14
C MET A 287 10.83 0.82 -17.85
N ARG A 288 11.39 1.57 -18.80
CA ARG A 288 12.61 2.34 -18.54
C ARG A 288 12.30 3.44 -17.53
N LEU A 289 13.23 3.68 -16.60
CA LEU A 289 13.10 4.69 -15.54
C LEU A 289 12.66 6.07 -16.07
N PHE A 290 13.18 6.50 -17.22
CA PHE A 290 12.83 7.78 -17.83
C PHE A 290 11.37 7.92 -18.28
N ARG A 291 10.62 6.81 -18.36
CA ARG A 291 9.16 6.81 -18.64
C ARG A 291 8.32 6.82 -17.36
N ALA A 292 8.91 6.56 -16.18
CA ALA A 292 8.17 6.59 -14.92
C ALA A 292 7.50 7.95 -14.63
N PRO A 293 8.13 9.12 -14.91
CA PRO A 293 7.46 10.40 -14.80
C PRO A 293 6.22 10.54 -15.69
N GLN A 294 6.26 10.01 -16.93
CA GLN A 294 5.11 10.06 -17.84
C GLN A 294 3.94 9.22 -17.32
N PHE A 295 4.24 8.04 -16.75
CA PHE A 295 3.25 7.17 -16.12
C PHE A 295 2.60 7.85 -14.89
N LEU A 296 3.39 8.51 -14.06
CA LEU A 296 2.89 9.21 -12.87
C LEU A 296 2.16 10.51 -13.21
N ASN A 297 2.59 11.22 -14.25
CA ASN A 297 1.85 12.37 -14.77
C ASN A 297 0.48 11.95 -15.30
N LEU A 298 0.36 10.80 -15.96
CA LEU A 298 -0.94 10.24 -16.33
C LEU A 298 -1.79 9.96 -15.09
N ALA A 299 -1.22 9.37 -14.04
CA ALA A 299 -1.91 9.14 -12.78
C ALA A 299 -2.42 10.44 -12.14
N LEU A 300 -1.58 11.48 -12.12
CA LEU A 300 -1.93 12.81 -11.63
C LEU A 300 -3.04 13.46 -12.48
N LEU A 301 -2.95 13.38 -13.81
CA LEU A 301 -3.97 13.92 -14.71
C LEU A 301 -5.32 13.23 -14.53
N LEU A 302 -5.33 11.90 -14.37
CA LEU A 302 -6.55 11.14 -14.09
C LEU A 302 -7.14 11.53 -12.73
N ALA A 303 -6.32 11.63 -11.69
CA ALA A 303 -6.78 12.07 -10.37
C ALA A 303 -7.33 13.50 -10.38
N LEU A 304 -6.66 14.41 -11.10
CA LEU A 304 -7.12 15.79 -11.30
C LEU A 304 -8.43 15.86 -12.10
N LEU A 305 -8.55 15.06 -13.17
CA LEU A 305 -9.79 14.94 -13.94
C LEU A 305 -10.93 14.42 -13.08
N GLY A 306 -10.66 13.47 -12.17
CA GLY A 306 -11.64 12.99 -11.18
C GLY A 306 -12.16 14.13 -10.31
N LEU A 307 -11.24 14.90 -9.72
CA LEU A 307 -11.57 16.05 -8.87
C LEU A 307 -12.35 17.13 -9.64
N LEU A 308 -11.89 17.51 -10.83
CA LEU A 308 -12.57 18.51 -11.66
C LEU A 308 -13.96 18.04 -12.11
N SER A 309 -14.10 16.75 -12.46
CA SER A 309 -15.39 16.18 -12.82
C SER A 309 -16.37 16.26 -11.66
N HIS A 310 -15.91 16.01 -10.43
CA HIS A 310 -16.73 16.17 -9.24
C HIS A 310 -17.17 17.64 -9.07
N VAL A 311 -16.25 18.59 -9.13
CA VAL A 311 -16.59 20.02 -8.98
C VAL A 311 -17.58 20.50 -10.05
N ILE A 312 -17.39 20.10 -11.31
CA ILE A 312 -18.20 20.58 -12.44
C ILE A 312 -19.57 19.90 -12.50
N LEU A 313 -19.62 18.58 -12.33
CA LEU A 313 -20.83 17.78 -12.57
C LEU A 313 -21.64 17.50 -11.31
N GLU A 314 -20.99 17.50 -10.14
CA GLU A 314 -21.59 17.03 -8.89
C GLU A 314 -21.59 18.11 -7.80
N GLY A 315 -20.78 19.17 -7.93
CA GLY A 315 -20.70 20.29 -6.98
C GLY A 315 -21.90 21.26 -7.02
N GLY A 316 -22.85 21.07 -7.94
CA GLY A 316 -24.07 21.87 -8.07
C GLY A 316 -25.36 21.15 -7.63
N ALA A 317 -25.25 19.95 -7.05
CA ALA A 317 -26.39 19.15 -6.58
C ALA A 317 -26.55 19.24 -5.06
#